data_AF-A0A9D5MNE8-F1
#
_entry.id   AF-A0A9D5MNE8-F1
#
_cell.length_a   1.000
_cell.length_b   1.000
_cell.length_c   1.000
_cell.angle_alpha   90.00
_cell.angle_beta   90.00
_cell.angle_gamma   90.00
#
_symmetry.space_group_name_H-M   'P 1'
#
loop_
_entity.id
_entity.type
_entity.pdbx_description
1 polymer ?
#
loop_
_entity_poly.entity_id
_entity_poly.type
_entity_poly.pdbx_seq_one_letter_code
_entity_poly.pdbx_strand_id
1 'polypeptide(L)'
;MKKRTLKRAIIACTLILTLCLTGCGLFPTNTSKLKQLLEDKYGEEFGVESHYFAGDMWATCYPESDPTLLFEVRTNAEVTKISHDYYLQTVVARQIEEEYAPLVEQVFPGSYLSAEVWAVDYEGQTADKVTLESMLEYKNSSSDDDEVGWTHIILNIFVDTSQMSEENIEAEYAFLKDEIGGRVANGEFPDTIIKLYFGDGIFVQECENIIKEMSWRGNSDIYDKTDDCPEIWIGYYDNGEIDYTFDLYTEKRMEALNNE
;
A
#
# COMPACT_ATOMS: atom_id res chain seq x y z
N MET A 1 61.00 -28.26 -23.39
CA MET A 1 60.10 -27.16 -23.79
C MET A 1 58.59 -27.51 -23.80
N LYS A 2 58.16 -28.70 -24.26
CA LYS A 2 56.72 -29.06 -24.40
C LYS A 2 55.84 -29.02 -23.12
N LYS A 3 56.38 -29.31 -21.93
CA LYS A 3 55.60 -29.34 -20.67
C LYS A 3 55.20 -27.94 -20.13
N ARG A 4 55.99 -26.90 -20.42
CA ARG A 4 55.69 -25.52 -19.94
C ARG A 4 54.59 -24.86 -20.76
N THR A 5 54.54 -25.13 -22.06
CA THR A 5 53.47 -24.67 -22.95
C THR A 5 52.13 -25.33 -22.63
N LEU A 6 52.13 -26.62 -22.31
CA LEU A 6 50.91 -27.35 -21.92
C LEU A 6 50.30 -26.81 -20.60
N LYS A 7 51.12 -26.55 -19.58
CA LYS A 7 50.64 -25.95 -18.32
C LYS A 7 50.04 -24.55 -18.51
N ARG A 8 50.65 -23.72 -19.37
CA ARG A 8 50.12 -22.38 -19.68
C ARG A 8 48.81 -22.45 -20.45
N ALA A 9 48.67 -23.39 -21.38
CA ALA A 9 47.42 -23.61 -22.11
C ALA A 9 46.29 -24.08 -21.20
N ILE A 10 46.57 -24.98 -20.24
CA ILE A 10 45.58 -25.44 -19.26
C ILE A 10 45.13 -24.28 -18.37
N ILE A 11 46.06 -23.50 -17.80
CA ILE A 11 45.71 -22.35 -16.94
C ILE A 11 44.88 -21.32 -17.72
N ALA A 12 45.24 -21.01 -18.97
CA ALA A 12 44.47 -20.11 -19.82
C ALA A 12 43.06 -20.64 -20.11
N CYS A 13 42.91 -21.94 -20.43
CA CYS A 13 41.59 -22.54 -20.66
C CYS A 13 40.75 -22.56 -19.38
N THR A 14 41.36 -22.78 -18.22
CA THR A 14 40.65 -22.78 -16.93
C THR A 14 40.16 -21.37 -16.58
N LEU A 15 40.99 -20.35 -16.80
CA LEU A 15 40.63 -18.93 -16.62
C LEU A 15 39.52 -18.49 -17.57
N ILE A 16 39.59 -18.88 -18.84
CA ILE A 16 38.56 -18.59 -19.85
C ILE A 16 37.26 -19.31 -19.49
N LEU A 17 37.30 -20.55 -19.02
CA LEU A 17 36.10 -21.27 -18.57
C LEU A 17 35.48 -20.63 -17.32
N THR A 18 36.25 -20.16 -16.34
CA THR A 18 35.70 -19.37 -15.22
C THR A 18 35.08 -18.06 -15.68
N LEU A 19 35.70 -17.35 -16.63
CA LEU A 19 35.15 -16.11 -17.21
C LEU A 19 33.91 -16.35 -18.09
N CYS A 20 33.83 -17.52 -18.72
CA CYS A 20 32.66 -17.92 -19.52
C CYS A 20 31.51 -18.44 -18.65
N LEU A 21 31.79 -19.03 -17.48
CA LEU A 21 30.78 -19.46 -16.50
C LEU A 21 30.17 -18.29 -15.73
N THR A 22 30.89 -17.17 -15.58
CA THR A 22 30.32 -15.88 -15.13
C THR A 22 29.59 -15.12 -16.24
N GLY A 23 29.52 -15.68 -17.46
CA GLY A 23 29.10 -15.00 -18.68
C GLY A 23 27.60 -15.07 -19.04
N CYS A 24 26.76 -15.74 -18.23
CA CYS A 24 25.31 -15.69 -18.39
C CYS A 24 24.73 -14.58 -17.51
N GLY A 25 24.88 -13.31 -17.91
CA GLY A 25 24.30 -12.17 -17.19
C GLY A 25 25.17 -10.91 -17.09
N LEU A 26 25.98 -10.59 -18.11
CA LEU A 26 26.97 -9.51 -18.09
C LEU A 26 26.40 -8.10 -17.86
N PHE A 27 25.08 -7.92 -17.85
CA PHE A 27 24.43 -6.68 -17.46
C PHE A 27 23.28 -7.01 -16.49
N PRO A 28 23.20 -6.31 -15.34
CA PRO A 28 22.07 -6.49 -14.43
C PRO A 28 20.78 -6.11 -15.17
N THR A 29 19.78 -6.98 -15.08
CA THR A 29 18.43 -6.68 -15.59
C THR A 29 17.85 -5.49 -14.84
N ASN A 30 16.86 -4.80 -15.42
CA ASN A 30 16.17 -3.70 -14.73
C ASN A 30 15.58 -4.16 -13.39
N THR A 31 15.03 -5.38 -13.33
CA THR A 31 14.60 -6.02 -12.08
C THR A 31 15.72 -6.18 -11.07
N SER A 32 16.89 -6.68 -11.48
CA SER A 32 18.05 -6.83 -10.57
C SER A 32 18.57 -5.49 -10.06
N LYS A 33 18.57 -4.45 -10.91
CA LYS A 33 18.95 -3.09 -10.48
C LYS A 33 17.97 -2.53 -9.45
N LEU A 34 16.66 -2.69 -9.69
CA LEU A 34 15.63 -2.24 -8.76
C LEU A 34 15.75 -2.93 -7.41
N LYS A 35 15.93 -4.26 -7.38
CA LYS A 35 16.19 -5.01 -6.15
C LYS A 35 17.39 -4.45 -5.39
N GLN A 36 18.51 -4.20 -6.08
CA GLN A 36 19.69 -3.60 -5.46
C GLN A 36 19.43 -2.19 -4.91
N LEU A 37 18.68 -1.34 -5.64
CA LEU A 37 18.34 0.00 -5.16
C LEU A 37 17.49 -0.04 -3.88
N LEU A 38 16.55 -0.99 -3.77
CA LEU A 38 15.75 -1.19 -2.56
C LEU A 38 16.59 -1.77 -1.41
N GLU A 39 17.45 -2.75 -1.69
CA GLU A 39 18.37 -3.33 -0.71
C GLU A 39 19.37 -2.29 -0.17
N ASP A 40 19.94 -1.46 -1.05
CA ASP A 40 20.82 -0.36 -0.65
C ASP A 40 20.10 0.67 0.23
N LYS A 41 18.79 0.88 0.00
CA LYS A 41 17.97 1.85 0.73
C LYS A 41 17.52 1.33 2.10
N TYR A 42 17.09 0.08 2.18
CA TYR A 42 16.42 -0.48 3.37
C TYR A 42 17.24 -1.53 4.12
N GLY A 43 18.32 -2.06 3.52
CA GLY A 43 19.18 -3.07 4.14
C GLY A 43 18.58 -4.47 4.20
N GLU A 44 17.60 -4.77 3.34
CA GLU A 44 16.90 -6.06 3.26
C GLU A 44 16.67 -6.50 1.81
N GLU A 45 16.38 -7.79 1.59
CA GLU A 45 16.20 -8.35 0.24
C GLU A 45 14.76 -8.18 -0.27
N PHE A 46 14.63 -7.88 -1.57
CA PHE A 46 13.32 -7.61 -2.20
C PHE A 46 13.06 -8.48 -3.44
N GLY A 47 11.77 -8.73 -3.65
CA GLY A 47 11.15 -9.27 -4.85
C GLY A 47 10.58 -8.20 -5.77
N VAL A 48 10.32 -8.58 -7.02
CA VAL A 48 9.58 -7.77 -8.00
C VAL A 48 8.56 -8.69 -8.65
N GLU A 49 7.29 -8.42 -8.39
CA GLU A 49 6.15 -9.21 -8.90
C GLU A 49 5.87 -8.86 -10.35
N SER A 50 5.73 -7.57 -10.65
CA SER A 50 5.39 -7.07 -11.98
C SER A 50 6.08 -5.73 -12.25
N HIS A 51 6.24 -5.37 -13.52
CA HIS A 51 6.69 -4.04 -13.92
C HIS A 51 6.31 -3.67 -15.35
N TYR A 52 6.21 -2.37 -15.61
CA TYR A 52 6.04 -1.80 -16.96
C TYR A 52 6.81 -0.48 -17.12
N PHE A 53 6.95 -0.02 -18.37
CA PHE A 53 7.62 1.23 -18.72
C PHE A 53 6.66 2.22 -19.36
N ALA A 54 6.61 3.44 -18.81
CA ALA A 54 5.87 4.58 -19.34
C ALA A 54 6.74 5.84 -19.24
N GLY A 55 7.90 5.81 -19.89
CA GLY A 55 8.99 6.77 -19.67
C GLY A 55 9.83 6.39 -18.46
N ASP A 56 9.18 6.25 -17.31
CA ASP A 56 9.74 5.69 -16.07
C ASP A 56 9.38 4.20 -15.91
N MET A 57 10.09 3.49 -15.03
CA MET A 57 9.70 2.13 -14.63
C MET A 57 8.74 2.22 -13.45
N TRP A 58 7.62 1.52 -13.57
CA TRP A 58 6.66 1.29 -12.49
C TRP A 58 6.69 -0.20 -12.16
N ALA A 59 6.78 -0.55 -10.88
CA ALA A 59 6.92 -1.92 -10.45
C ALA A 59 6.14 -2.19 -9.16
N THR A 60 5.58 -3.40 -9.06
CA THR A 60 5.09 -3.96 -7.80
C THR A 60 6.18 -4.82 -7.19
N CYS A 61 6.56 -4.51 -5.96
CA CYS A 61 7.65 -5.14 -5.22
C CYS A 61 7.13 -5.69 -3.89
N TYR A 62 7.93 -6.53 -3.24
CA TYR A 62 7.66 -7.08 -1.90
C TYR A 62 8.99 -7.34 -1.17
N PRO A 63 9.06 -7.27 0.16
CA PRO A 63 10.21 -7.76 0.90
C PRO A 63 10.23 -9.30 0.86
N GLU A 64 11.38 -9.93 0.67
CA GLU A 64 11.48 -11.40 0.63
C GLU A 64 11.10 -12.05 1.99
N SER A 65 11.12 -11.26 3.08
CA SER A 65 10.64 -11.67 4.41
C SER A 65 9.11 -11.78 4.51
N ASP A 66 8.37 -11.03 3.69
CA ASP A 66 6.91 -11.08 3.58
C ASP A 66 6.46 -10.80 2.14
N PRO A 67 6.37 -11.83 1.28
CA PRO A 67 5.93 -11.69 -0.10
C PRO A 67 4.48 -11.22 -0.27
N THR A 68 3.69 -11.17 0.80
CA THR A 68 2.31 -10.67 0.74
C THR A 68 2.24 -9.15 0.87
N LEU A 69 3.32 -8.48 1.25
CA LEU A 69 3.40 -7.02 1.40
C LEU A 69 3.80 -6.38 0.09
N LEU A 70 2.82 -6.32 -0.82
CA LEU A 70 2.97 -5.73 -2.15
C LEU A 70 2.93 -4.20 -2.06
N PHE A 71 3.94 -3.53 -2.63
CA PHE A 71 4.03 -2.08 -2.69
C PHE A 71 4.53 -1.60 -4.05
N GLU A 72 4.11 -0.41 -4.45
CA GLU A 72 4.53 0.20 -5.72
C GLU A 72 5.86 0.96 -5.57
N VAL A 73 6.70 0.83 -6.60
CA VAL A 73 7.95 1.56 -6.76
C VAL A 73 8.01 2.19 -8.14
N ARG A 74 8.41 3.46 -8.18
CA ARG A 74 8.74 4.16 -9.41
C ARG A 74 10.22 4.49 -9.46
N THR A 75 10.84 4.24 -10.61
CA THR A 75 12.23 4.64 -10.89
C THR A 75 12.31 5.43 -12.18
N ASN A 76 13.44 6.11 -12.38
CA ASN A 76 13.77 6.63 -13.71
C ASN A 76 13.90 5.49 -14.75
N ALA A 77 13.85 5.84 -16.05
CA ALA A 77 13.96 4.92 -17.18
C ALA A 77 15.17 3.96 -17.12
N GLU A 78 16.30 4.40 -16.58
CA GLU A 78 17.56 3.64 -16.53
C GLU A 78 17.69 2.74 -15.30
N VAL A 79 16.73 2.86 -14.35
CA VAL A 79 16.68 2.16 -13.07
C VAL A 79 17.97 2.40 -12.27
N THR A 80 18.34 3.67 -12.13
CA THR A 80 19.52 4.11 -11.36
C THR A 80 19.13 4.91 -10.12
N LYS A 81 17.87 5.32 -10.01
CA LYS A 81 17.34 6.06 -8.86
C LYS A 81 15.85 5.73 -8.68
N ILE A 82 15.45 5.42 -7.45
CA ILE A 82 14.05 5.38 -7.04
C ILE A 82 13.55 6.83 -6.96
N SER A 83 12.50 7.16 -7.71
CA SER A 83 11.84 8.45 -7.61
C SER A 83 10.92 8.51 -6.40
N HIS A 84 10.20 7.43 -6.14
CA HIS A 84 9.42 7.20 -4.93
C HIS A 84 9.10 5.70 -4.80
N ASP A 85 8.86 5.26 -3.58
CA ASP A 85 8.31 3.95 -3.27
C ASP A 85 7.33 4.09 -2.10
N TYR A 86 6.43 3.11 -1.99
CA TYR A 86 5.42 3.08 -0.94
C TYR A 86 5.70 2.01 0.12
N TYR A 87 6.95 1.58 0.28
CA TYR A 87 7.25 0.42 1.12
C TYR A 87 6.82 0.64 2.57
N LEU A 88 7.35 1.69 3.20
CA LEU A 88 7.07 2.00 4.61
C LEU A 88 5.61 2.44 4.83
N GLN A 89 5.01 3.13 3.86
CA GLN A 89 3.58 3.44 3.85
C GLN A 89 2.73 2.16 3.89
N THR A 90 3.12 1.13 3.13
CA THR A 90 2.42 -0.16 3.08
C THR A 90 2.59 -0.93 4.39
N VAL A 91 3.76 -0.84 5.05
CA VAL A 91 3.96 -1.40 6.40
C VAL A 91 2.99 -0.77 7.40
N VAL A 92 2.86 0.57 7.40
CA VAL A 92 1.94 1.27 8.31
C VAL A 92 0.47 0.97 7.96
N ALA A 93 0.13 0.92 6.66
CA ALA A 93 -1.20 0.53 6.22
C ALA A 93 -1.59 -0.86 6.75
N ARG A 94 -0.69 -1.84 6.69
CA ARG A 94 -0.92 -3.18 7.25
C ARG A 94 -1.19 -3.14 8.76
N GLN A 95 -0.44 -2.34 9.51
CA GLN A 95 -0.65 -2.19 10.96
C GLN A 95 -2.06 -1.64 11.26
N ILE A 96 -2.52 -0.67 10.45
CA ILE A 96 -3.88 -0.14 10.55
C ILE A 96 -4.90 -1.22 10.18
N GLU A 97 -4.71 -1.96 9.09
CA GLU A 97 -5.61 -3.05 8.71
C GLU A 97 -5.72 -4.11 9.83
N GLU A 98 -4.60 -4.53 10.40
CA GLU A 98 -4.57 -5.52 11.49
C GLU A 98 -5.27 -5.04 12.77
N GLU A 99 -5.12 -3.76 13.12
CA GLU A 99 -5.75 -3.19 14.31
C GLU A 99 -7.25 -2.94 14.10
N TYR A 100 -7.66 -2.42 12.94
CA TYR A 100 -9.00 -1.90 12.74
C TYR A 100 -9.94 -2.83 11.97
N ALA A 101 -9.46 -3.81 11.19
CA ALA A 101 -10.34 -4.73 10.49
C ALA A 101 -11.32 -5.47 11.43
N PRO A 102 -10.94 -5.92 12.64
CA PRO A 102 -11.90 -6.53 13.56
C PRO A 102 -12.99 -5.56 14.05
N LEU A 103 -12.66 -4.27 14.23
CA LEU A 103 -13.62 -3.25 14.64
C LEU A 103 -14.58 -2.89 13.51
N VAL A 104 -14.04 -2.77 12.29
CA VAL A 104 -14.83 -2.56 11.08
C VAL A 104 -15.78 -3.74 10.85
N GLU A 105 -15.31 -4.98 10.95
CA GLU A 105 -16.14 -6.18 10.79
C GLU A 105 -17.25 -6.30 11.84
N GLN A 106 -17.03 -5.80 13.06
CA GLN A 106 -18.05 -5.77 14.10
C GLN A 106 -19.24 -4.86 13.71
N VAL A 107 -18.96 -3.78 12.99
CA VAL A 107 -19.92 -2.72 12.65
C VAL A 107 -20.50 -2.90 11.25
N PHE A 108 -19.68 -3.41 10.34
CA PHE A 108 -19.99 -3.75 8.95
C PHE A 108 -19.68 -5.25 8.74
N PRO A 109 -20.59 -6.17 9.11
CA PRO A 109 -20.31 -7.60 8.98
C PRO A 109 -20.13 -8.04 7.53
N GLY A 110 -19.20 -8.97 7.28
CA GLY A 110 -18.84 -9.43 5.95
C GLY A 110 -18.05 -8.41 5.14
N SER A 111 -17.46 -7.40 5.79
CA SER A 111 -16.72 -6.34 5.10
C SER A 111 -15.25 -6.69 4.89
N TYR A 112 -14.60 -5.90 4.03
CA TYR A 112 -13.16 -5.90 3.87
C TYR A 112 -12.62 -4.48 4.06
N LEU A 113 -11.60 -4.33 4.91
CA LEU A 113 -10.88 -3.08 5.12
C LEU A 113 -9.56 -3.12 4.36
N SER A 114 -9.30 -2.09 3.56
CA SER A 114 -7.97 -1.78 3.03
C SER A 114 -7.58 -0.36 3.41
N ALA A 115 -6.38 -0.20 3.97
CA ALA A 115 -5.83 1.10 4.32
C ALA A 115 -4.83 1.58 3.27
N GLU A 116 -4.82 2.89 3.03
CA GLU A 116 -3.76 3.55 2.28
C GLU A 116 -3.15 4.67 3.12
N VAL A 117 -1.83 4.73 3.15
CA VAL A 117 -1.10 5.80 3.86
C VAL A 117 -0.38 6.65 2.84
N TRP A 118 -0.77 7.91 2.73
CA TRP A 118 0.01 8.92 2.02
C TRP A 118 0.85 9.64 3.06
N ALA A 119 2.16 9.66 2.89
CA ALA A 119 3.08 10.38 3.77
C ALA A 119 4.30 10.80 2.96
N VAL A 120 4.82 11.99 3.25
CA VAL A 120 6.02 12.52 2.60
C VAL A 120 7.24 12.04 3.37
N ASP A 121 8.02 11.23 2.67
CA ASP A 121 9.40 10.84 2.92
C ASP A 121 9.75 10.31 4.32
N TYR A 122 10.00 8.99 4.41
CA TYR A 122 10.54 8.33 5.60
C TYR A 122 12.04 8.05 5.45
N GLU A 123 12.79 8.98 4.86
CA GLU A 123 14.23 8.84 4.69
C GLU A 123 14.91 8.47 6.03
N GLY A 124 15.60 7.32 6.03
CA GLY A 124 16.34 6.80 7.20
C GLY A 124 15.53 5.91 8.16
N GLN A 125 14.23 5.71 7.94
CA GLN A 125 13.44 4.72 8.68
C GLN A 125 13.58 3.32 8.06
N THR A 126 13.32 2.31 8.90
CA THR A 126 13.35 0.90 8.52
C THR A 126 12.01 0.25 8.87
N ALA A 127 11.64 -0.83 8.16
CA ALA A 127 10.33 -1.46 8.31
C ALA A 127 10.06 -1.98 9.74
N ASP A 128 11.09 -2.39 10.47
CA ASP A 128 11.00 -2.83 11.88
C ASP A 128 10.72 -1.70 12.88
N LYS A 129 10.86 -0.44 12.46
CA LYS A 129 10.71 0.74 13.32
C LYS A 129 9.56 1.65 12.93
N VAL A 130 9.09 1.56 11.68
CA VAL A 130 8.01 2.41 11.21
C VAL A 130 6.69 1.96 11.84
N THR A 131 6.05 2.91 12.52
CA THR A 131 4.70 2.80 13.08
C THR A 131 3.87 4.02 12.71
N LEU A 132 2.55 3.91 12.83
CA LEU A 132 1.64 5.06 12.74
C LEU A 132 2.07 6.21 13.67
N GLU A 133 2.41 5.90 14.92
CA GLU A 133 2.91 6.90 15.89
C GLU A 133 4.21 7.56 15.39
N SER A 134 5.19 6.78 14.94
CA SER A 134 6.47 7.32 14.44
C SER A 134 6.28 8.21 13.19
N MET A 135 5.29 7.90 12.35
CA MET A 135 4.92 8.72 11.20
C MET A 135 4.36 10.08 11.66
N LEU A 136 3.48 10.07 12.66
CA LEU A 136 2.89 11.28 13.22
C LEU A 136 3.93 12.15 13.94
N GLU A 137 4.85 11.53 14.68
CA GLU A 137 5.99 12.22 15.27
C GLU A 137 6.86 12.89 14.19
N TYR A 138 7.11 12.20 13.07
CA TYR A 138 7.87 12.76 11.96
C TYR A 138 7.17 13.99 11.37
N LYS A 139 5.86 13.91 11.08
CA LYS A 139 5.03 15.05 10.64
C LYS A 139 5.18 16.24 11.57
N ASN A 140 5.07 16.01 12.88
CA ASN A 140 5.14 17.06 13.90
C ASN A 140 6.54 17.67 14.06
N SER A 141 7.59 16.97 13.63
CA SER A 141 8.99 17.38 13.81
C SER A 141 9.58 18.13 12.61
N SER A 142 8.97 18.00 11.42
CA SER A 142 9.48 18.64 10.21
C SER A 142 8.97 20.08 10.09
N SER A 143 9.89 21.01 9.84
CA SER A 143 9.66 22.46 9.87
C SER A 143 9.26 23.08 8.53
N ASP A 144 9.13 22.28 7.47
CA ASP A 144 8.77 22.75 6.13
C ASP A 144 7.25 22.60 5.91
N ASP A 145 6.52 23.66 6.24
CA ASP A 145 5.06 23.78 6.06
C ASP A 145 4.60 23.54 4.60
N ASP A 146 5.51 23.62 3.61
CA ASP A 146 5.17 23.61 2.19
C ASP A 146 5.20 22.21 1.54
N GLU A 147 5.86 21.21 2.13
CA GLU A 147 5.94 19.82 1.59
C GLU A 147 5.54 18.72 2.60
N VAL A 148 5.52 19.01 3.91
CA VAL A 148 5.23 18.03 4.98
C VAL A 148 3.71 17.81 5.19
N GLY A 149 2.88 18.68 4.62
CA GLY A 149 1.44 18.79 4.90
C GLY A 149 0.52 17.68 4.37
N TRP A 150 1.03 16.57 3.80
CA TRP A 150 0.21 15.60 3.07
C TRP A 150 0.16 14.21 3.68
N THR A 151 0.44 14.09 4.98
CA THR A 151 0.20 12.81 5.66
C THR A 151 -1.29 12.62 5.83
N HIS A 152 -1.87 11.66 5.10
CA HIS A 152 -3.28 11.30 5.24
C HIS A 152 -3.50 9.79 5.13
N ILE A 153 -4.50 9.30 5.86
CA ILE A 153 -4.96 7.91 5.80
C ILE A 153 -6.25 7.86 4.99
N ILE A 154 -6.34 6.89 4.08
CA ILE A 154 -7.59 6.54 3.42
C ILE A 154 -7.97 5.14 3.89
N LEU A 155 -9.16 5.00 4.48
CA LEU A 155 -9.73 3.70 4.80
C LEU A 155 -10.79 3.37 3.74
N ASN A 156 -10.48 2.39 2.89
CA ASN A 156 -11.40 1.82 1.92
C ASN A 156 -12.10 0.63 2.57
N ILE A 157 -13.41 0.75 2.82
CA ILE A 157 -14.22 -0.28 3.44
C ILE A 157 -15.23 -0.78 2.41
N PHE A 158 -15.12 -2.05 2.04
CA PHE A 158 -16.06 -2.73 1.15
C PHE A 158 -17.10 -3.44 2.00
N VAL A 159 -18.36 -3.01 1.89
CA VAL A 159 -19.46 -3.43 2.75
C VAL A 159 -20.36 -4.40 2.01
N ASP A 160 -20.59 -5.58 2.61
CA ASP A 160 -21.55 -6.57 2.12
C ASP A 160 -22.98 -6.15 2.47
N THR A 161 -23.68 -5.65 1.46
CA THR A 161 -25.09 -5.23 1.53
C THR A 161 -26.04 -6.34 1.97
N SER A 162 -25.69 -7.61 1.73
CA SER A 162 -26.51 -8.74 2.19
C SER A 162 -26.50 -8.93 3.72
N GLN A 163 -25.52 -8.33 4.40
CA GLN A 163 -25.39 -8.35 5.86
C GLN A 163 -25.87 -7.04 6.52
N MET A 164 -26.28 -6.06 5.72
CA MET A 164 -26.73 -4.76 6.20
C MET A 164 -28.17 -4.82 6.76
N SER A 165 -28.42 -4.07 7.83
CA SER A 165 -29.77 -3.90 8.41
C SER A 165 -30.01 -2.48 8.90
N GLU A 166 -31.26 -2.01 8.92
CA GLU A 166 -31.60 -0.67 9.44
C GLU A 166 -31.22 -0.50 10.91
N GLU A 167 -31.20 -1.59 11.68
CA GLU A 167 -30.87 -1.58 13.12
C GLU A 167 -29.42 -1.19 13.40
N ASN A 168 -28.52 -1.36 12.42
CA ASN A 168 -27.10 -1.08 12.59
C ASN A 168 -26.70 0.37 12.26
N ILE A 169 -27.56 1.17 11.62
CA ILE A 169 -27.21 2.51 11.09
C ILE A 169 -26.66 3.43 12.18
N GLU A 170 -27.25 3.43 13.38
CA GLU A 170 -26.76 4.24 14.51
C GLU A 170 -25.36 3.80 14.97
N ALA A 171 -25.10 2.49 15.01
CA ALA A 171 -23.80 1.95 15.40
C ALA A 171 -22.73 2.20 14.32
N GLU A 172 -23.09 2.03 13.05
CA GLU A 172 -22.26 2.38 11.89
C GLU A 172 -21.83 3.84 11.96
N TYR A 173 -22.78 4.76 12.12
CA TYR A 173 -22.47 6.18 12.20
C TYR A 173 -21.68 6.56 13.46
N ALA A 174 -21.99 5.96 14.61
CA ALA A 174 -21.23 6.18 15.84
C ALA A 174 -19.78 5.71 15.72
N PHE A 175 -19.52 4.58 15.04
CA PHE A 175 -18.16 4.15 14.73
C PHE A 175 -17.42 5.18 13.86
N LEU A 176 -18.04 5.61 12.76
CA LEU A 176 -17.44 6.60 11.86
C LEU A 176 -17.14 7.91 12.60
N LYS A 177 -18.09 8.41 13.38
CA LYS A 177 -17.97 9.71 14.04
C LYS A 177 -17.14 9.66 15.33
N ASP A 178 -17.43 8.75 16.22
CA ASP A 178 -16.90 8.79 17.59
C ASP A 178 -15.61 7.98 17.72
N GLU A 179 -15.53 6.78 17.10
CA GLU A 179 -14.30 5.98 17.13
C GLU A 179 -13.23 6.58 16.21
N ILE A 180 -13.51 6.72 14.91
CA ILE A 180 -12.51 7.26 13.97
C ILE A 180 -12.33 8.77 14.18
N GLY A 181 -13.42 9.52 14.32
CA GLY A 181 -13.32 10.97 14.55
C GLY A 181 -12.66 11.31 15.90
N GLY A 182 -12.89 10.50 16.95
CA GLY A 182 -12.17 10.65 18.21
C GLY A 182 -10.66 10.49 18.06
N ARG A 183 -10.20 9.55 17.23
CA ARG A 183 -8.77 9.34 16.95
C ARG A 183 -8.15 10.47 16.15
N VAL A 184 -8.87 11.01 15.17
CA VAL A 184 -8.45 12.21 14.45
C VAL A 184 -8.33 13.39 15.43
N ALA A 185 -9.35 13.63 16.27
CA ALA A 185 -9.36 14.72 17.25
C ALA A 185 -8.21 14.63 18.27
N ASN A 186 -7.82 13.41 18.65
CA ASN A 186 -6.74 13.15 19.60
C ASN A 186 -5.36 13.13 18.92
N GLY A 187 -5.28 13.31 17.60
CA GLY A 187 -4.03 13.24 16.84
C GLY A 187 -3.44 11.83 16.75
N GLU A 188 -4.23 10.79 17.03
CA GLU A 188 -3.84 9.39 16.84
C GLU A 188 -3.88 9.01 15.35
N PHE A 189 -4.78 9.64 14.59
CA PHE A 189 -4.84 9.58 13.14
C PHE A 189 -4.51 10.97 12.57
N PRO A 190 -3.79 11.07 11.44
CA PRO A 190 -3.65 12.31 10.69
C PRO A 190 -4.97 12.60 9.94
N ASP A 191 -4.95 13.57 9.03
CA ASP A 191 -6.02 13.81 8.06
C ASP A 191 -6.52 12.48 7.49
N THR A 192 -7.79 12.16 7.74
CA THR A 192 -8.36 10.85 7.44
C THR A 192 -9.54 10.98 6.52
N ILE A 193 -9.66 10.03 5.60
CA ILE A 193 -10.77 9.89 4.68
C ILE A 193 -11.28 8.46 4.80
N ILE A 194 -12.59 8.29 4.92
CA ILE A 194 -13.22 6.98 4.79
C ILE A 194 -14.00 6.91 3.48
N LYS A 195 -13.82 5.81 2.76
CA LYS A 195 -14.61 5.44 1.59
C LYS A 195 -15.36 4.15 1.90
N LEU A 196 -16.68 4.20 1.89
CA LEU A 196 -17.53 3.02 2.00
C LEU A 196 -18.02 2.65 0.60
N TYR A 197 -17.71 1.45 0.15
CA TYR A 197 -18.17 0.90 -1.12
C TYR A 197 -19.19 -0.21 -0.84
N PHE A 198 -20.39 -0.09 -1.39
CA PHE A 198 -21.48 -1.02 -1.09
C PHE A 198 -21.70 -1.97 -2.26
N GLY A 199 -21.71 -3.27 -1.97
CA GLY A 199 -22.02 -4.31 -2.96
C GLY A 199 -22.40 -5.63 -2.28
N ASP A 200 -22.65 -6.68 -3.06
CA ASP A 200 -22.91 -8.01 -2.49
C ASP A 200 -21.62 -8.67 -1.98
N GLY A 201 -21.74 -9.79 -1.26
CA GLY A 201 -20.56 -10.52 -0.77
C GLY A 201 -19.61 -11.01 -1.88
N ILE A 202 -20.09 -11.15 -3.12
CA ILE A 202 -19.23 -11.48 -4.28
C ILE A 202 -18.36 -10.27 -4.63
N PHE A 203 -18.94 -9.08 -4.71
CA PHE A 203 -18.22 -7.84 -4.92
C PHE A 203 -17.13 -7.64 -3.86
N VAL A 204 -17.45 -7.83 -2.58
CA VAL A 204 -16.46 -7.68 -1.49
C VAL A 204 -15.29 -8.67 -1.68
N GLN A 205 -15.58 -9.94 -1.95
CA GLN A 205 -14.56 -10.96 -2.17
C GLN A 205 -13.69 -10.67 -3.41
N GLU A 206 -14.29 -10.18 -4.49
CA GLU A 206 -13.55 -9.80 -5.69
C GLU A 206 -12.62 -8.62 -5.43
N CYS A 207 -13.08 -7.59 -4.72
CA CYS A 207 -12.25 -6.45 -4.30
C CYS A 207 -11.11 -6.89 -3.38
N GLU A 208 -11.39 -7.73 -2.38
CA GLU A 208 -10.36 -8.32 -1.50
C GLU A 208 -9.27 -9.05 -2.31
N ASN A 209 -9.66 -9.88 -3.28
CA ASN A 209 -8.72 -10.62 -4.11
C ASN A 209 -7.86 -9.67 -4.98
N ILE A 210 -8.49 -8.68 -5.62
CA ILE A 210 -7.81 -7.67 -6.45
C ILE A 210 -6.73 -6.96 -5.64
N ILE A 211 -7.04 -6.56 -4.40
CA ILE A 211 -6.12 -5.81 -3.52
C ILE A 211 -4.99 -6.71 -3.00
N LYS A 212 -5.27 -7.99 -2.73
CA LYS A 212 -4.24 -8.95 -2.30
C LYS A 212 -3.25 -9.33 -3.40
N GLU A 213 -3.66 -9.23 -4.67
CA GLU A 213 -2.82 -9.56 -5.81
C GLU A 213 -2.01 -8.37 -6.33
N MET A 214 -2.43 -7.13 -6.04
CA MET A 214 -1.70 -5.94 -6.45
C MET A 214 -1.98 -4.76 -5.53
N SER A 215 -0.93 -3.99 -5.19
CA SER A 215 -1.06 -2.78 -4.38
C SER A 215 -2.10 -1.82 -4.96
N TRP A 216 -2.94 -1.25 -4.10
CA TRP A 216 -4.06 -0.37 -4.45
C TRP A 216 -3.70 0.72 -5.48
N ARG A 217 -2.55 1.40 -5.31
CA ARG A 217 -2.18 2.61 -6.06
C ARG A 217 -1.77 2.43 -7.52
N GLY A 218 -1.72 1.19 -8.01
CA GLY A 218 -1.49 0.86 -9.41
C GLY A 218 -2.63 0.07 -10.05
N ASN A 219 -3.75 -0.09 -9.34
CA ASN A 219 -4.76 -1.08 -9.68
C ASN A 219 -5.94 -0.47 -10.46
N SER A 220 -5.84 -0.42 -11.79
CA SER A 220 -6.99 -0.03 -12.63
C SER A 220 -8.21 -0.90 -12.35
N ASP A 221 -8.00 -2.17 -12.01
CA ASP A 221 -9.09 -3.12 -11.85
C ASP A 221 -9.92 -2.82 -10.60
N ILE A 222 -9.32 -2.29 -9.52
CA ILE A 222 -10.11 -1.85 -8.35
C ILE A 222 -10.96 -0.62 -8.70
N TYR A 223 -10.40 0.34 -9.44
CA TYR A 223 -11.15 1.52 -9.87
C TYR A 223 -12.32 1.14 -10.78
N ASP A 224 -12.07 0.31 -11.80
CA ASP A 224 -13.11 -0.21 -12.70
C ASP A 224 -14.17 -1.00 -11.93
N LYS A 225 -13.77 -1.71 -10.86
CA LYS A 225 -14.70 -2.49 -10.04
C LYS A 225 -15.59 -1.59 -9.17
N THR A 226 -15.06 -0.48 -8.67
CA THR A 226 -15.77 0.44 -7.79
C THR A 226 -16.54 1.56 -8.51
N ASP A 227 -16.29 1.81 -9.80
CA ASP A 227 -16.83 2.99 -10.54
C ASP A 227 -18.36 3.08 -10.53
N ASP A 228 -19.05 1.94 -10.59
CA ASP A 228 -20.51 1.87 -10.65
C ASP A 228 -21.17 1.49 -9.31
N CYS A 229 -20.40 1.28 -8.23
CA CYS A 229 -20.97 0.88 -6.95
C CYS A 229 -21.46 2.11 -6.14
N PRO A 230 -22.55 1.98 -5.36
CA PRO A 230 -22.90 3.02 -4.40
C PRO A 230 -21.73 3.26 -3.45
N GLU A 231 -21.35 4.53 -3.29
CA GLU A 231 -20.25 4.93 -2.41
C GLU A 231 -20.66 6.04 -1.44
N ILE A 232 -20.04 6.04 -0.28
CA ILE A 232 -20.07 7.16 0.67
C ILE A 232 -18.64 7.61 0.94
N TRP A 233 -18.40 8.91 0.80
CA TRP A 233 -17.12 9.56 1.08
C TRP A 233 -17.24 10.45 2.31
N ILE A 234 -16.41 10.20 3.33
CA ILE A 234 -16.43 10.92 4.60
C ILE A 234 -15.05 11.51 4.86
N GLY A 235 -14.99 12.84 4.91
CA GLY A 235 -13.83 13.60 5.34
C GLY A 235 -13.93 13.97 6.82
N TYR A 236 -12.76 14.08 7.46
CA TYR A 236 -12.64 14.51 8.86
C TYR A 236 -11.93 15.86 8.93
N TYR A 237 -12.46 16.77 9.74
CA TYR A 237 -11.75 17.98 10.15
C TYR A 237 -10.76 17.65 11.28
N ASP A 238 -9.75 18.50 11.50
CA ASP A 238 -8.72 18.31 12.54
C ASP A 238 -9.29 18.12 13.96
N ASN A 239 -10.50 18.62 14.22
CA ASN A 239 -11.19 18.45 15.50
C ASN A 239 -11.97 17.13 15.61
N GLY A 240 -11.84 16.23 14.63
CA GLY A 240 -12.54 14.95 14.53
C GLY A 240 -13.99 15.03 14.06
N GLU A 241 -14.52 16.22 13.77
CA GLU A 241 -15.86 16.32 13.19
C GLU A 241 -15.84 15.78 11.75
N ILE A 242 -16.89 15.03 11.39
CA ILE A 242 -17.08 14.52 10.03
C ILE A 242 -17.92 15.49 9.21
N ASP A 243 -17.62 15.59 7.91
CA ASP A 243 -18.37 16.39 6.94
C ASP A 243 -19.75 15.77 6.56
N TYR A 244 -20.12 14.68 7.23
CA TYR A 244 -21.32 13.90 6.96
C TYR A 244 -22.29 13.91 8.15
N THR A 245 -23.51 14.42 7.94
CA THR A 245 -24.57 14.38 8.97
C THR A 245 -25.16 12.97 9.10
N PHE A 246 -25.73 12.65 10.27
CA PHE A 246 -26.42 11.37 10.49
C PHE A 246 -27.58 11.15 9.50
N ASP A 247 -28.35 12.20 9.22
CA ASP A 247 -29.48 12.12 8.28
C ASP A 247 -28.99 11.83 6.86
N LEU A 248 -27.93 12.50 6.40
CA LEU A 248 -27.33 12.26 5.08
C LEU A 248 -26.70 10.86 5.01
N TYR A 249 -26.03 10.41 6.08
CA TYR A 249 -25.51 9.04 6.20
C TYR A 249 -26.63 8.03 6.01
N THR A 250 -27.69 8.18 6.79
CA THR A 250 -28.85 7.30 6.75
C THR A 250 -29.48 7.27 5.35
N GLU A 251 -29.70 8.43 4.72
CA GLU A 251 -30.25 8.52 3.37
C GLU A 251 -29.41 7.72 2.36
N LYS A 252 -28.10 7.97 2.33
CA LYS A 252 -27.18 7.38 1.34
C LYS A 252 -26.93 5.90 1.58
N ARG A 253 -26.86 5.51 2.84
CA ARG A 253 -26.79 4.12 3.26
C ARG A 253 -28.06 3.37 2.82
N MET A 254 -29.24 3.97 2.98
CA MET A 254 -30.49 3.35 2.53
C MET A 254 -30.62 3.31 1.01
N GLU A 255 -30.10 4.30 0.27
CA GLU A 255 -29.99 4.21 -1.19
C GLU A 255 -29.14 3.00 -1.60
N ALA A 256 -28.00 2.78 -0.95
CA ALA A 256 -27.13 1.64 -1.23
C ALA A 256 -27.81 0.29 -1.01
N LEU A 257 -28.59 0.14 0.07
CA LEU A 257 -29.35 -1.09 0.36
C LEU A 257 -30.44 -1.39 -0.69
N ASN A 258 -31.00 -0.36 -1.33
CA ASN A 258 -32.12 -0.51 -2.26
C ASN A 258 -31.69 -0.64 -3.73
N ASN A 259 -30.38 -0.58 -4.02
CA ASN A 259 -29.83 -0.69 -5.38
C ASN A 259 -29.49 -2.13 -5.80
N GLU A 260 -29.98 -3.15 -5.07
CA GLU A 260 -29.91 -4.58 -5.45
C GLU A 260 -30.82 -4.96 -6.63
#